data_AF-A0A4Y2RMM9-F1
#
_entry.id   AF-A0A4Y2RMM9-F1
#
_cell.length_a   1.000
_cell.length_b   1.000
_cell.length_c   1.000
_cell.angle_alpha   90.00
_cell.angle_beta   90.00
_cell.angle_gamma   90.00
#
_symmetry.space_group_name_H-M   'P 1'
#
loop_
_entity.id
_entity.type
_entity.pdbx_description
1 polymer ?
#
loop_
_entity_poly.entity_id
_entity_poly.type
_entity_poly.pdbx_seq_one_letter_code
_entity_poly.pdbx_strand_id
1 'polypeptide(L)'
;MIHFPRENSGNPASNLKLDAPALVPKQSEETAEANSQSQFVATGIEKGKPKNVLLSTIRALVKDKFSQWVEVRCLLDVGSQSCFCTRACAERLQLKMERVNTVVSCVNDASMIVKNCVKTSVANRDKSFKRELLMLVVNKIIDFIPNKNTVFVVSGSVDQVAENRVHCGLILDDDLNKTLKRFWEIESVDVECTGNTEASLCEDHFVRTHKRNKDGRYVVPMALSRDPSCLGNSKDMAIRQLNSLWKRLSRDSEYLSLYTDFLREYEDLGHLERVVESSKPPTQYYIPHHGVLRPDKLTTKLRVVFNASSPTTTGISLNDILMKGDVIEDVFQTISRFWRHKFAFTTDIHKMYRQILIDPDQQDLQRIVWKTGPNAEVSAYRLKTVTYGMSNAPFLSIRALQQLAEDEKSRFPLASEVLLHDTYMDDIVSGAPDLDTARRLQSQLRDALKSCGMTLHKWSSNSPELLNSSLSTDVEHSFSVDTDLSVKTLGISWKPFQDRFVFKVSI
;
A
#
# COMPACT_ATOMS: atom_id res chain seq x y z
N MET A 1 -18.09 -0.97 -28.01
CA MET A 1 -18.44 -2.34 -27.59
C MET A 1 -19.54 -2.26 -26.52
N ILE A 2 -20.79 -2.67 -26.77
CA ILE A 2 -21.99 -2.68 -25.89
C ILE A 2 -23.13 -3.63 -26.46
N HIS A 3 -23.76 -4.65 -25.77
CA HIS A 3 -24.94 -5.51 -26.25
C HIS A 3 -26.26 -5.38 -25.42
N PHE A 4 -27.50 -5.32 -25.98
CA PHE A 4 -28.81 -5.25 -25.24
C PHE A 4 -29.40 -6.67 -25.06
N PRO A 5 -30.12 -6.95 -23.96
CA PRO A 5 -30.67 -8.27 -23.69
C PRO A 5 -32.01 -8.52 -24.40
N ARG A 6 -32.38 -9.79 -24.53
CA ARG A 6 -33.77 -10.23 -24.69
C ARG A 6 -34.32 -10.71 -23.34
N GLU A 7 -35.64 -10.70 -23.21
CA GLU A 7 -36.36 -10.91 -21.96
C GLU A 7 -36.43 -12.38 -21.51
N ASN A 8 -36.81 -12.57 -20.24
CA ASN A 8 -36.84 -13.85 -19.54
C ASN A 8 -37.90 -14.81 -20.08
N SER A 9 -37.52 -16.08 -20.27
CA SER A 9 -38.44 -17.21 -20.09
C SER A 9 -37.70 -18.53 -19.80
N GLY A 10 -38.02 -19.16 -18.67
CA GLY A 10 -38.05 -20.62 -18.49
C GLY A 10 -36.82 -21.48 -18.81
N ASN A 11 -36.17 -21.98 -17.74
CA ASN A 11 -35.52 -23.32 -17.72
C ASN A 11 -36.60 -24.42 -17.98
N PRO A 12 -36.29 -25.71 -18.27
CA PRO A 12 -35.02 -26.42 -17.96
C PRO A 12 -34.52 -27.49 -18.97
N ALA A 13 -33.41 -28.13 -18.57
CA ALA A 13 -33.15 -29.59 -18.60
C ALA A 13 -32.17 -30.22 -19.63
N SER A 14 -31.10 -30.78 -19.04
CA SER A 14 -30.63 -32.16 -19.22
C SER A 14 -29.48 -32.51 -20.19
N ASN A 15 -28.60 -33.37 -19.65
CA ASN A 15 -28.01 -34.57 -20.25
C ASN A 15 -26.66 -34.57 -21.02
N LEU A 16 -25.74 -35.34 -20.38
CA LEU A 16 -24.93 -36.43 -20.93
C LEU A 16 -23.54 -36.19 -21.55
N LYS A 17 -22.55 -36.54 -20.70
CA LYS A 17 -21.42 -37.47 -20.91
C LYS A 17 -20.19 -37.08 -21.75
N LEU A 18 -19.07 -37.56 -21.21
CA LEU A 18 -17.75 -37.70 -21.80
C LEU A 18 -17.78 -38.62 -23.03
N ASP A 19 -16.78 -38.50 -23.90
CA ASP A 19 -15.71 -39.51 -23.95
C ASP A 19 -14.45 -38.99 -24.69
N ALA A 20 -13.29 -39.51 -24.30
CA ALA A 20 -12.00 -39.31 -24.95
C ALA A 20 -11.33 -40.66 -25.19
N PRO A 21 -10.60 -40.81 -26.30
CA PRO A 21 -9.24 -41.37 -26.21
C PRO A 21 -8.26 -40.51 -27.05
N ALA A 22 -7.08 -40.12 -26.57
CA ALA A 22 -5.94 -40.91 -26.06
C ALA A 22 -5.18 -41.69 -27.15
N LEU A 23 -4.00 -41.18 -27.55
CA LEU A 23 -2.81 -41.97 -27.92
C LEU A 23 -1.55 -41.08 -28.01
N VAL A 24 -0.38 -41.70 -27.81
CA VAL A 24 0.91 -41.05 -27.47
C VAL A 24 1.99 -41.34 -28.56
N PRO A 25 3.31 -41.03 -28.40
CA PRO A 25 4.03 -40.22 -29.38
C PRO A 25 5.05 -41.00 -30.24
N LYS A 26 5.71 -40.33 -31.20
CA LYS A 26 7.04 -40.74 -31.71
C LYS A 26 7.95 -39.54 -31.98
N GLN A 27 9.23 -39.72 -31.66
CA GLN A 27 10.35 -38.81 -31.93
C GLN A 27 11.06 -39.20 -33.24
N SER A 28 11.72 -38.24 -33.90
CA SER A 28 13.16 -38.30 -34.24
C SER A 28 13.61 -37.05 -34.99
N GLU A 29 14.67 -36.41 -34.49
CA GLU A 29 15.83 -35.79 -35.17
C GLU A 29 15.76 -35.39 -36.66
N GLU A 30 16.45 -34.38 -37.21
CA GLU A 30 17.26 -33.22 -36.78
C GLU A 30 17.94 -32.71 -38.07
N THR A 31 17.97 -31.40 -38.39
CA THR A 31 19.13 -30.69 -39.03
C THR A 31 18.87 -29.22 -39.42
N ALA A 32 19.85 -28.37 -39.10
CA ALA A 32 20.36 -27.17 -39.81
C ALA A 32 19.47 -25.92 -40.09
N GLU A 33 19.68 -24.91 -39.23
CA GLU A 33 20.03 -23.49 -39.52
C GLU A 33 19.27 -22.64 -40.56
N ALA A 34 18.69 -21.52 -40.08
CA ALA A 34 18.95 -20.17 -40.61
C ALA A 34 18.58 -19.07 -39.59
N ASN A 35 19.42 -18.04 -39.47
CA ASN A 35 19.24 -16.93 -38.53
C ASN A 35 18.01 -16.03 -38.84
N SER A 36 17.21 -15.73 -37.82
CA SER A 36 16.54 -14.43 -37.69
C SER A 36 16.52 -14.02 -36.22
N GLN A 37 16.94 -12.79 -35.92
CA GLN A 37 17.04 -12.30 -34.53
C GLN A 37 15.64 -12.11 -33.93
N SER A 38 15.24 -13.06 -33.08
CA SER A 38 14.10 -12.92 -32.19
C SER A 38 14.59 -12.37 -30.84
N GLN A 39 14.06 -11.23 -30.40
CA GLN A 39 14.31 -10.72 -29.06
C GLN A 39 13.49 -11.54 -28.06
N PHE A 40 14.14 -12.51 -27.42
CA PHE A 40 13.52 -13.31 -26.36
C PHE A 40 13.37 -12.49 -25.07
N VAL A 41 12.13 -12.26 -24.64
CA VAL A 41 11.85 -11.81 -23.27
C VAL A 41 11.76 -13.05 -22.39
N ALA A 42 12.85 -13.35 -21.67
CA ALA A 42 12.89 -14.45 -20.72
C ALA A 42 12.18 -14.08 -19.41
N THR A 43 10.97 -14.59 -19.18
CA THR A 43 10.35 -14.60 -17.84
C THR A 43 10.77 -15.86 -17.08
N GLY A 44 11.58 -15.70 -16.03
CA GLY A 44 11.95 -16.79 -15.14
C GLY A 44 10.74 -17.38 -14.41
N ILE A 45 10.53 -18.69 -14.53
CA ILE A 45 9.48 -19.41 -13.81
C ILE A 45 9.97 -19.74 -12.39
N GLU A 46 9.80 -18.80 -11.48
CA GLU A 46 9.93 -19.05 -10.05
C GLU A 46 8.76 -19.95 -9.59
N LYS A 47 9.04 -21.17 -9.12
CA LYS A 47 8.00 -22.09 -8.59
C LYS A 47 7.49 -21.60 -7.22
N GLY A 48 6.68 -20.54 -7.23
CA GLY A 48 6.01 -19.99 -6.06
C GLY A 48 4.69 -19.32 -6.45
N LYS A 49 3.65 -19.61 -5.65
CA LYS A 49 2.24 -19.12 -5.66
C LYS A 49 1.83 -18.10 -6.75
N PRO A 50 0.71 -18.33 -7.48
CA PRO A 50 0.29 -17.47 -8.59
C PRO A 50 0.18 -15.99 -8.17
N LYS A 51 0.91 -15.13 -8.90
CA LYS A 51 0.87 -13.68 -8.73
C LYS A 51 -0.33 -13.14 -9.51
N ASN A 52 -1.39 -12.76 -8.79
CA ASN A 52 -2.62 -12.23 -9.39
C ASN A 52 -2.37 -10.88 -10.07
N VAL A 53 -2.81 -10.73 -11.32
CA VAL A 53 -2.77 -9.46 -12.06
C VAL A 53 -4.16 -8.83 -12.03
N LEU A 54 -4.30 -7.66 -11.39
CA LEU A 54 -5.52 -6.86 -11.51
C LEU A 54 -5.57 -6.15 -12.87
N LEU A 55 -6.74 -6.14 -13.50
CA LEU A 55 -7.04 -5.35 -14.70
C LEU A 55 -8.03 -4.24 -14.35
N SER A 56 -7.67 -3.00 -14.63
CA SER A 56 -8.46 -1.82 -14.27
C SER A 56 -9.76 -1.74 -15.06
N THR A 57 -10.85 -1.26 -14.44
CA THR A 57 -12.13 -1.00 -15.14
C THR A 57 -12.61 0.44 -14.93
N ILE A 58 -13.33 0.99 -15.91
CA ILE A 58 -13.90 2.35 -15.87
C ILE A 58 -15.36 2.34 -16.36
N ARG A 59 -16.07 3.48 -16.27
CA ARG A 59 -17.30 3.71 -17.04
C ARG A 59 -17.09 4.81 -18.08
N ALA A 60 -17.57 4.59 -19.30
CA ALA A 60 -17.44 5.49 -20.44
C ALA A 60 -18.77 5.58 -21.22
N LEU A 61 -18.95 6.67 -21.95
CA LEU A 61 -20.07 6.84 -22.88
C LEU A 61 -19.64 6.46 -24.29
N VAL A 62 -20.47 5.77 -25.05
CA VAL A 62 -20.19 5.42 -26.46
C VAL A 62 -21.41 5.77 -27.32
N LYS A 63 -21.18 6.20 -28.57
CA LYS A 63 -22.28 6.47 -29.50
C LYS A 63 -22.90 5.19 -30.08
N ASP A 64 -24.23 5.18 -30.16
CA ASP A 64 -25.00 4.22 -30.95
C ASP A 64 -25.18 4.65 -32.42
N LYS A 65 -25.90 3.86 -33.24
CA LYS A 65 -26.20 4.20 -34.63
C LYS A 65 -27.02 5.48 -34.80
N PHE A 66 -27.73 5.91 -33.75
CA PHE A 66 -28.52 7.13 -33.71
C PHE A 66 -27.72 8.31 -33.14
N SER A 67 -26.40 8.15 -32.93
CA SER A 67 -25.50 9.10 -32.28
C SER A 67 -25.85 9.47 -30.83
N GLN A 68 -26.66 8.68 -30.14
CA GLN A 68 -26.96 8.83 -28.72
C GLN A 68 -25.84 8.23 -27.86
N TRP A 69 -25.56 8.87 -26.72
CA TRP A 69 -24.52 8.43 -25.78
C TRP A 69 -25.07 7.39 -24.81
N VAL A 70 -24.53 6.17 -24.87
CA VAL A 70 -24.90 5.05 -23.98
C VAL A 70 -23.76 4.80 -22.99
N GLU A 71 -24.04 4.79 -21.69
CA GLU A 71 -23.05 4.44 -20.65
C GLU A 71 -22.75 2.95 -20.65
N VAL A 72 -21.46 2.61 -20.57
CA VAL A 72 -20.97 1.24 -20.38
C VAL A 72 -19.69 1.16 -19.56
N ARG A 73 -19.41 -0.04 -19.06
CA ARG A 73 -18.17 -0.36 -18.35
C ARG A 73 -17.08 -0.80 -19.32
N CYS A 74 -15.87 -0.28 -19.15
CA CYS A 74 -14.70 -0.61 -19.96
C CYS A 74 -13.61 -1.30 -19.12
N LEU A 75 -12.77 -2.11 -19.77
CA LEU A 75 -11.50 -2.64 -19.25
C LEU A 75 -10.38 -1.77 -19.81
N LEU A 76 -9.39 -1.44 -18.99
CA LEU A 76 -8.15 -0.81 -19.41
C LEU A 76 -7.04 -1.85 -19.35
N ASP A 77 -6.50 -2.19 -20.51
CA ASP A 77 -5.33 -3.03 -20.67
C ASP A 77 -4.22 -2.20 -21.35
N VAL A 78 -3.10 -2.05 -20.65
CA VAL A 78 -1.91 -1.31 -21.12
C VAL A 78 -1.05 -2.13 -22.09
N GLY A 79 -1.29 -3.44 -22.22
CA GLY A 79 -0.59 -4.35 -23.13
C GLY A 79 -1.26 -4.56 -24.51
N SER A 80 -2.44 -3.98 -24.73
CA SER A 80 -3.23 -4.20 -25.97
C SER A 80 -2.94 -3.18 -27.07
N GLN A 81 -2.41 -3.63 -28.22
CA GLN A 81 -2.19 -2.79 -29.40
C GLN A 81 -3.47 -2.42 -30.19
N SER A 82 -4.65 -2.91 -29.79
CA SER A 82 -5.93 -2.58 -30.45
C SER A 82 -7.11 -2.61 -29.48
N CYS A 83 -8.13 -1.79 -29.77
CA CYS A 83 -9.43 -1.91 -29.12
C CYS A 83 -10.19 -3.14 -29.62
N PHE A 84 -10.99 -3.73 -28.75
CA PHE A 84 -11.85 -4.87 -29.10
C PHE A 84 -13.34 -4.53 -28.97
N CYS A 85 -14.18 -5.34 -29.62
CA CYS A 85 -15.61 -5.33 -29.47
C CYS A 85 -16.15 -6.78 -29.44
N THR A 86 -17.04 -7.20 -28.54
CA THR A 86 -17.71 -8.50 -28.69
C THR A 86 -18.81 -8.35 -29.76
N ARG A 87 -19.22 -9.44 -30.40
CA ARG A 87 -20.21 -9.41 -31.50
C ARG A 87 -21.55 -8.86 -31.05
N ALA A 88 -22.09 -9.49 -30.00
CA ALA A 88 -23.18 -8.94 -29.20
C ALA A 88 -22.96 -7.43 -29.03
N CYS A 89 -21.73 -7.04 -28.72
CA CYS A 89 -21.42 -5.66 -28.43
C CYS A 89 -21.26 -4.68 -29.60
N ALA A 90 -21.47 -5.10 -30.85
CA ALA A 90 -21.82 -4.19 -31.92
C ALA A 90 -23.35 -4.03 -32.02
N GLU A 91 -24.10 -5.05 -31.62
CA GLU A 91 -25.54 -5.21 -31.87
C GLU A 91 -26.44 -4.33 -30.96
N ARG A 92 -26.03 -3.86 -29.74
CA ARG A 92 -26.88 -2.98 -28.85
C ARG A 92 -27.09 -1.61 -29.46
N LEU A 93 -25.94 -1.07 -29.81
CA LEU A 93 -25.74 0.20 -30.46
C LEU A 93 -26.12 0.10 -31.92
N GLN A 94 -26.32 -1.14 -32.40
CA GLN A 94 -26.67 -1.46 -33.78
C GLN A 94 -25.63 -0.86 -34.73
N LEU A 95 -24.35 -0.89 -34.32
CA LEU A 95 -23.23 -0.37 -35.08
C LEU A 95 -23.08 -1.14 -36.38
N LYS A 96 -22.77 -0.42 -37.46
CA LYS A 96 -22.37 -1.02 -38.73
C LYS A 96 -21.07 -1.80 -38.52
N MET A 97 -21.14 -3.12 -38.64
CA MET A 97 -19.96 -3.98 -38.68
C MET A 97 -19.39 -4.01 -40.09
N GLU A 98 -18.09 -3.74 -40.22
CA GLU A 98 -17.36 -3.87 -41.48
C GLU A 98 -16.55 -5.17 -41.47
N ARG A 99 -16.30 -5.78 -42.64
CA ARG A 99 -15.52 -7.02 -42.72
C ARG A 99 -14.03 -6.69 -42.71
N VAL A 100 -13.28 -7.41 -41.89
CA VAL A 100 -11.81 -7.40 -41.85
C VAL A 100 -11.30 -8.84 -41.82
N ASN A 101 -9.99 -9.03 -41.95
CA ASN A 101 -9.35 -10.34 -41.79
C ASN A 101 -8.02 -10.17 -41.06
N THR A 102 -8.10 -9.82 -39.77
CA THR A 102 -6.94 -9.46 -38.94
C THR A 102 -6.61 -10.59 -37.99
N VAL A 103 -5.33 -11.00 -37.93
CA VAL A 103 -4.85 -11.97 -36.94
C VAL A 103 -4.45 -11.24 -35.67
N VAL A 104 -5.02 -11.66 -34.55
CA VAL A 104 -4.72 -11.16 -33.21
C VAL A 104 -3.97 -12.27 -32.47
N SER A 105 -2.75 -12.00 -32.03
CA SER A 105 -1.88 -12.95 -31.33
C SER A 105 -1.76 -12.58 -29.86
N CYS A 106 -1.89 -13.57 -28.99
CA CYS A 106 -1.69 -13.45 -27.55
C CYS A 106 -0.26 -13.83 -27.16
N VAL A 107 0.22 -13.38 -26.00
CA VAL A 107 1.56 -13.69 -25.46
C VAL A 107 1.82 -15.20 -25.27
N ASN A 108 0.78 -16.03 -25.15
CA ASN A 108 0.87 -17.49 -25.01
C ASN A 108 0.77 -18.24 -26.37
N ASP A 109 1.23 -17.64 -27.47
CA ASP A 109 1.12 -18.12 -28.87
C ASP A 109 -0.30 -18.43 -29.41
N ALA A 110 -1.33 -18.31 -28.57
CA ALA A 110 -2.72 -18.41 -29.00
C ALA A 110 -3.08 -17.26 -29.94
N SER A 111 -3.58 -17.57 -31.14
CA SER A 111 -4.02 -16.56 -32.11
C SER A 111 -5.47 -16.77 -32.55
N MET A 112 -6.15 -15.66 -32.88
CA MET A 112 -7.51 -15.67 -33.40
C MET A 112 -7.66 -14.79 -34.63
N ILE A 113 -8.47 -15.23 -35.59
CA ILE A 113 -8.81 -14.46 -36.79
C ILE A 113 -10.07 -13.64 -36.51
N VAL A 114 -9.91 -12.31 -36.45
CA VAL A 114 -11.02 -11.37 -36.35
C VAL A 114 -11.57 -11.05 -37.74
N LYS A 115 -12.87 -11.31 -37.92
CA LYS A 115 -13.57 -11.18 -39.21
C LYS A 115 -14.37 -9.89 -39.39
N ASN A 116 -14.50 -9.10 -38.33
CA ASN A 116 -15.35 -7.91 -38.30
C ASN A 116 -14.70 -6.79 -37.48
N CYS A 117 -14.98 -5.53 -37.79
CA CYS A 117 -14.66 -4.38 -36.93
C CYS A 117 -15.85 -3.41 -36.86
N VAL A 118 -15.82 -2.48 -35.90
CA VAL A 118 -16.76 -1.36 -35.80
C VAL A 118 -16.02 -0.07 -35.51
N LYS A 119 -16.57 1.06 -35.96
CA LYS A 119 -16.05 2.41 -35.68
C LYS A 119 -17.12 3.23 -34.95
N THR A 120 -16.77 3.86 -33.82
CA THR A 120 -17.68 4.77 -33.08
C THR A 120 -16.92 5.68 -32.11
N SER A 121 -17.56 6.75 -31.64
CA SER A 121 -17.01 7.69 -30.65
C SER A 121 -17.19 7.18 -29.21
N VAL A 122 -16.15 7.31 -28.40
CA VAL A 122 -16.12 7.06 -26.95
C VAL A 122 -15.80 8.36 -26.20
N ALA A 123 -16.37 8.55 -25.01
CA ALA A 123 -16.16 9.70 -24.15
C ALA A 123 -16.10 9.32 -22.67
N ASN A 124 -15.50 10.18 -21.84
CA ASN A 124 -15.65 10.12 -20.39
C ASN A 124 -17.04 10.65 -19.94
N ARG A 125 -17.38 10.46 -18.66
CA ARG A 125 -18.74 10.66 -18.11
C ARG A 125 -19.23 12.12 -18.22
N ASP A 126 -18.35 13.07 -18.00
CA ASP A 126 -18.55 14.53 -18.14
C ASP A 126 -18.38 15.03 -19.58
N LYS A 127 -17.96 14.15 -20.51
CA LYS A 127 -17.77 14.43 -21.95
C LYS A 127 -16.65 15.44 -22.26
N SER A 128 -15.74 15.72 -21.32
CA SER A 128 -14.58 16.59 -21.50
C SER A 128 -13.52 15.98 -22.43
N PHE A 129 -13.41 14.65 -22.48
CA PHE A 129 -12.59 13.91 -23.43
C PHE A 129 -13.47 13.05 -24.36
N LYS A 130 -13.14 13.06 -25.66
CA LYS A 130 -13.84 12.31 -26.71
C LYS A 130 -12.84 11.81 -27.74
N ARG A 131 -12.94 10.55 -28.16
CA ARG A 131 -12.11 9.96 -29.23
C ARG A 131 -12.95 9.01 -30.09
N GLU A 132 -12.73 9.02 -31.40
CA GLU A 132 -13.26 7.98 -32.29
C GLU A 132 -12.31 6.78 -32.32
N LEU A 133 -12.86 5.58 -32.17
CA LEU A 133 -12.10 4.33 -32.08
C LEU A 133 -12.58 3.32 -33.11
N LEU A 134 -11.64 2.58 -33.69
CA LEU A 134 -11.88 1.36 -34.44
C LEU A 134 -11.67 0.17 -33.50
N MET A 135 -12.64 -0.73 -33.42
CA MET A 135 -12.64 -1.87 -32.49
C MET A 135 -12.82 -3.20 -33.25
N LEU A 136 -11.93 -4.15 -33.01
CA LEU A 136 -11.93 -5.49 -33.61
C LEU A 136 -12.99 -6.40 -32.98
N VAL A 137 -13.89 -6.97 -33.78
CA VAL A 137 -15.08 -7.69 -33.30
C VAL A 137 -14.84 -9.19 -33.06
N VAL A 138 -14.69 -9.56 -31.80
CA VAL A 138 -14.52 -10.92 -31.25
C VAL A 138 -15.84 -11.51 -30.74
N ASN A 139 -15.91 -12.80 -30.39
CA ASN A 139 -17.11 -13.38 -29.78
C ASN A 139 -17.11 -13.29 -28.24
N LYS A 140 -15.94 -13.50 -27.62
CA LYS A 140 -15.71 -13.55 -26.16
C LYS A 140 -14.33 -12.92 -25.88
N ILE A 141 -14.14 -12.31 -24.70
CA ILE A 141 -12.83 -11.75 -24.26
C ILE A 141 -12.26 -12.57 -23.10
N ILE A 142 -13.11 -12.93 -22.13
CA ILE A 142 -12.77 -13.64 -20.90
C ILE A 142 -13.81 -14.74 -20.64
N ASP A 143 -13.41 -15.82 -19.96
CA ASP A 143 -14.25 -17.01 -19.87
C ASP A 143 -15.38 -16.95 -18.82
N PHE A 144 -15.17 -16.23 -17.72
CA PHE A 144 -16.18 -15.99 -16.69
C PHE A 144 -16.61 -14.51 -16.66
N ILE A 145 -17.91 -14.27 -16.52
CA ILE A 145 -18.52 -12.95 -16.36
C ILE A 145 -19.16 -12.92 -14.97
N PRO A 146 -18.83 -11.97 -14.08
CA PRO A 146 -19.55 -11.81 -12.82
C PRO A 146 -21.04 -11.55 -13.08
N ASN A 147 -21.92 -12.08 -12.24
CA ASN A 147 -23.37 -11.87 -12.32
C ASN A 147 -23.78 -10.43 -11.91
N LYS A 148 -23.32 -9.42 -12.68
CA LYS A 148 -23.84 -8.04 -12.80
C LYS A 148 -23.02 -7.24 -13.85
N ASN A 149 -23.63 -7.01 -15.01
CA ASN A 149 -23.34 -6.02 -16.08
C ASN A 149 -21.89 -5.82 -16.59
N THR A 150 -21.69 -6.18 -17.86
CA THR A 150 -20.43 -6.54 -18.55
C THR A 150 -19.58 -5.37 -19.12
N VAL A 151 -18.37 -5.71 -19.63
CA VAL A 151 -17.13 -4.91 -19.62
C VAL A 151 -16.39 -4.87 -20.98
N PHE A 152 -15.71 -3.74 -21.33
CA PHE A 152 -15.20 -3.45 -22.69
C PHE A 152 -13.79 -2.82 -22.86
N VAL A 153 -12.87 -3.46 -23.61
CA VAL A 153 -11.50 -2.95 -23.86
C VAL A 153 -11.47 -1.66 -24.71
N VAL A 154 -10.72 -0.65 -24.24
CA VAL A 154 -10.29 0.54 -25.02
C VAL A 154 -8.78 0.71 -24.88
N SER A 155 -8.04 0.73 -25.99
CA SER A 155 -6.63 1.11 -26.04
C SER A 155 -6.34 2.13 -27.17
N GLY A 156 -5.34 2.97 -26.99
CA GLY A 156 -4.94 3.98 -27.97
C GLY A 156 -3.92 3.44 -28.96
N SER A 157 -3.95 3.91 -30.21
CA SER A 157 -2.86 3.67 -31.16
C SER A 157 -1.60 4.41 -30.73
N VAL A 158 -0.47 3.70 -30.83
CA VAL A 158 0.84 4.26 -31.19
C VAL A 158 0.90 4.33 -32.72
N ASP A 159 1.59 5.31 -33.29
CA ASP A 159 1.82 5.35 -34.73
C ASP A 159 2.66 4.13 -35.15
N GLN A 160 2.11 3.26 -36.00
CA GLN A 160 2.78 2.06 -36.48
C GLN A 160 2.95 2.06 -37.99
N VAL A 161 4.16 1.70 -38.41
CA VAL A 161 4.48 1.24 -39.77
C VAL A 161 3.64 -0.02 -40.06
N ALA A 162 3.19 -0.15 -41.30
CA ALA A 162 2.15 -1.12 -41.67
C ALA A 162 2.62 -2.59 -41.56
N GLU A 163 2.20 -3.27 -40.49
CA GLU A 163 2.17 -4.74 -40.40
C GLU A 163 0.75 -5.25 -40.15
N ASN A 164 0.44 -6.43 -40.71
CA ASN A 164 -0.90 -7.03 -40.69
C ASN A 164 -1.20 -7.86 -39.41
N ARG A 165 -0.46 -7.63 -38.32
CA ARG A 165 -0.51 -8.42 -37.07
C ARG A 165 -0.70 -7.50 -35.86
N VAL A 166 -1.53 -7.95 -34.92
CA VAL A 166 -1.84 -7.22 -33.67
C VAL A 166 -1.49 -8.10 -32.49
N HIS A 167 -0.72 -7.57 -31.54
CA HIS A 167 -0.32 -8.27 -30.31
C HIS A 167 -1.16 -7.85 -29.10
N CYS A 168 -1.46 -8.82 -28.22
CA CYS A 168 -2.27 -8.64 -27.01
C CYS A 168 -1.72 -9.47 -25.83
N GLY A 169 -1.72 -8.89 -24.62
CA GLY A 169 -1.30 -9.57 -23.40
C GLY A 169 -2.46 -10.20 -22.64
N LEU A 170 -2.84 -11.44 -22.97
CA LEU A 170 -3.89 -12.18 -22.24
C LEU A 170 -3.29 -13.33 -21.43
N ILE A 171 -3.47 -13.29 -20.10
CA ILE A 171 -3.13 -14.40 -19.20
C ILE A 171 -4.43 -15.15 -18.88
N LEU A 172 -4.46 -16.45 -19.18
CA LEU A 172 -5.56 -17.37 -18.83
C LEU A 172 -5.06 -18.32 -17.74
N ASP A 173 -5.67 -18.25 -16.56
CA ASP A 173 -5.43 -19.16 -15.43
C ASP A 173 -6.79 -19.53 -14.81
N ASP A 174 -7.07 -20.82 -14.68
CA ASP A 174 -8.33 -21.33 -14.14
C ASP A 174 -8.52 -21.01 -12.64
N ASP A 175 -7.44 -20.85 -11.87
CA ASP A 175 -7.51 -20.56 -10.43
C ASP A 175 -7.79 -19.06 -10.14
N LEU A 176 -7.68 -18.20 -11.17
CA LEU A 176 -8.15 -16.81 -11.13
C LEU A 176 -9.66 -16.75 -10.83
N ASN A 177 -10.45 -17.73 -11.27
CA ASN A 177 -11.90 -17.74 -11.07
C ASN A 177 -12.30 -17.85 -9.58
N LYS A 178 -11.60 -18.67 -8.79
CA LYS A 178 -11.83 -18.75 -7.34
C LYS A 178 -11.38 -17.48 -6.63
N THR A 179 -10.28 -16.90 -7.10
CA THR A 179 -9.68 -15.69 -6.55
C THR A 179 -10.53 -14.45 -6.81
N LEU A 180 -11.08 -14.30 -8.02
CA LEU A 180 -12.04 -13.26 -8.37
C LEU A 180 -13.32 -13.38 -7.54
N LYS A 181 -13.84 -14.59 -7.31
CA LYS A 181 -15.02 -14.77 -6.45
C LYS A 181 -14.78 -14.24 -5.04
N ARG A 182 -13.60 -14.54 -4.48
CA ARG A 182 -13.16 -14.03 -3.16
C ARG A 182 -12.92 -12.51 -3.15
N PHE A 183 -12.45 -11.94 -4.25
CA PHE A 183 -12.31 -10.49 -4.43
C PHE A 183 -13.67 -9.79 -4.45
N TRP A 184 -14.68 -10.34 -5.12
CA TRP A 184 -16.05 -9.81 -5.13
C TRP A 184 -16.80 -10.02 -3.80
N GLU A 185 -16.39 -10.98 -2.97
CA GLU A 185 -16.82 -11.12 -1.57
C GLU A 185 -16.17 -10.07 -0.64
N ILE A 186 -15.14 -9.34 -1.12
CA ILE A 186 -14.45 -8.24 -0.41
C ILE A 186 -14.89 -6.87 -0.96
N GLU A 187 -15.16 -6.74 -2.27
CA GLU A 187 -15.72 -5.52 -2.90
C GLU A 187 -17.26 -5.40 -2.78
N SER A 188 -17.95 -6.37 -2.19
CA SER A 188 -19.34 -6.17 -1.80
C SER A 188 -19.41 -5.13 -0.68
N VAL A 189 -19.68 -3.88 -1.07
CA VAL A 189 -19.93 -2.75 -0.15
C VAL A 189 -20.75 -3.24 1.03
N ASP A 190 -20.17 -3.14 2.24
CA ASP A 190 -20.87 -3.45 3.47
C ASP A 190 -22.20 -2.68 3.46
N VAL A 191 -23.29 -3.42 3.60
CA VAL A 191 -24.55 -2.81 4.02
C VAL A 191 -24.23 -2.12 5.34
N GLU A 192 -24.36 -0.78 5.40
CA GLU A 192 -24.05 0.01 6.60
C GLU A 192 -24.69 -0.65 7.82
N CYS A 193 -23.87 -1.37 8.57
CA CYS A 193 -24.33 -2.15 9.69
C CYS A 193 -24.53 -1.14 10.82
N THR A 194 -25.79 -0.82 11.12
CA THR A 194 -26.19 0.28 12.02
C THR A 194 -25.90 0.03 13.51
N GLY A 195 -24.86 -0.76 13.80
CA GLY A 195 -24.25 -0.90 15.12
C GLY A 195 -22.84 -0.33 15.12
N ASN A 196 -22.44 0.28 16.23
CA ASN A 196 -21.12 0.90 16.36
C ASN A 196 -20.02 -0.15 16.15
N THR A 197 -19.20 0.02 15.11
CA THR A 197 -18.04 -0.83 14.82
C THR A 197 -16.92 -0.56 15.84
N GLU A 198 -15.96 -1.50 15.98
CA GLU A 198 -14.74 -1.26 16.79
C GLU A 198 -14.01 0.01 16.32
N ALA A 199 -13.98 0.24 15.00
CA ALA A 199 -13.46 1.45 14.38
C ALA A 199 -14.16 2.73 14.89
N SER A 200 -15.49 2.80 14.81
CA SER A 200 -16.27 3.95 15.29
C SER A 200 -16.02 4.22 16.77
N LEU A 201 -16.05 3.16 17.60
CA LEU A 201 -15.82 3.29 19.03
C LEU A 201 -14.38 3.75 19.36
N CYS A 202 -13.39 3.38 18.54
CA CYS A 202 -12.00 3.81 18.70
C CYS A 202 -11.83 5.29 18.31
N GLU A 203 -12.49 5.74 17.24
CA GLU A 203 -12.52 7.13 16.80
C GLU A 203 -13.23 8.03 17.83
N ASP A 204 -14.43 7.65 18.28
CA ASP A 204 -15.17 8.33 19.35
C ASP A 204 -14.35 8.42 20.64
N HIS A 205 -13.59 7.37 20.97
CA HIS A 205 -12.68 7.37 22.10
C HIS A 205 -11.55 8.38 21.90
N PHE A 206 -10.87 8.38 20.75
CA PHE A 206 -9.79 9.31 20.44
C PHE A 206 -10.26 10.76 20.53
N VAL A 207 -11.34 11.11 19.81
CA VAL A 207 -11.89 12.47 19.76
C VAL A 207 -12.22 12.98 21.17
N ARG A 208 -12.81 12.15 22.02
CA ARG A 208 -13.22 12.54 23.38
C ARG A 208 -12.07 12.65 24.38
N THR A 209 -10.95 11.94 24.19
CA THR A 209 -9.95 11.74 25.26
C THR A 209 -8.53 12.19 24.94
N HIS A 210 -8.18 12.41 23.66
CA HIS A 210 -6.89 12.98 23.28
C HIS A 210 -6.71 14.39 23.87
N LYS A 211 -5.46 14.75 24.16
CA LYS A 211 -5.08 16.06 24.72
C LYS A 211 -3.80 16.54 24.05
N ARG A 212 -3.57 17.86 24.05
CA ARG A 212 -2.29 18.46 23.66
C ARG A 212 -1.59 18.99 24.91
N ASN A 213 -0.33 18.62 25.13
CA ASN A 213 0.41 19.02 26.33
C ASN A 213 0.98 20.45 26.18
N LYS A 214 1.64 20.96 27.23
CA LYS A 214 2.23 22.32 27.24
C LYS A 214 3.34 22.52 26.20
N ASP A 215 3.99 21.43 25.79
CA ASP A 215 5.06 21.41 24.79
C ASP A 215 4.52 21.18 23.37
N GLY A 216 3.19 21.17 23.20
CA GLY A 216 2.49 20.96 21.93
C GLY A 216 2.32 19.50 21.51
N ARG A 217 2.92 18.53 22.21
CA ARG A 217 2.84 17.09 21.90
C ARG A 217 1.45 16.53 22.21
N TYR A 218 0.94 15.64 21.35
CA TYR A 218 -0.29 14.89 21.62
C TYR A 218 -0.06 13.84 22.70
N VAL A 219 -1.02 13.75 23.63
CA VAL A 219 -1.16 12.71 24.65
C VAL A 219 -2.44 11.95 24.32
N VAL A 220 -2.30 10.65 24.03
CA VAL A 220 -3.39 9.80 23.57
C VAL A 220 -3.63 8.65 24.55
N PRO A 221 -4.84 8.49 25.08
CA PRO A 221 -5.25 7.25 25.72
C PRO A 221 -5.43 6.13 24.68
N MET A 222 -5.04 4.92 25.06
CA MET A 222 -5.31 3.70 24.31
C MET A 222 -6.77 3.27 24.55
N ALA A 223 -7.53 3.10 23.48
CA ALA A 223 -8.85 2.47 23.52
C ALA A 223 -8.70 0.98 23.83
N LEU A 224 -9.39 0.52 24.88
CA LEU A 224 -9.32 -0.86 25.38
C LEU A 224 -10.66 -1.56 25.16
N SER A 225 -10.62 -2.77 24.58
CA SER A 225 -11.78 -3.62 24.36
C SER A 225 -12.20 -4.39 25.61
N ARG A 226 -11.32 -4.46 26.63
CA ARG A 226 -11.52 -5.16 27.91
C ARG A 226 -10.82 -4.39 29.04
N ASP A 227 -11.28 -4.61 30.26
CA ASP A 227 -10.57 -4.11 31.45
C ASP A 227 -9.17 -4.78 31.55
N PRO A 228 -8.09 -4.02 31.80
CA PRO A 228 -6.75 -4.56 31.96
C PRO A 228 -6.62 -5.66 33.02
N SER A 229 -7.50 -5.72 34.02
CA SER A 229 -7.49 -6.75 35.07
C SER A 229 -7.59 -8.19 34.58
N CYS A 230 -7.97 -8.42 33.31
CA CYS A 230 -7.91 -9.76 32.69
C CYS A 230 -6.48 -10.22 32.32
N LEU A 231 -5.49 -9.33 32.33
CA LEU A 231 -4.09 -9.65 32.08
C LEU A 231 -3.45 -10.36 33.28
N GLY A 232 -2.77 -11.48 33.03
CA GLY A 232 -1.95 -12.16 34.02
C GLY A 232 -0.55 -11.56 34.18
N ASN A 233 0.33 -12.30 34.87
CA ASN A 233 1.75 -11.94 34.97
C ASN A 233 2.43 -12.07 33.58
N SER A 234 3.14 -11.01 33.17
CA SER A 234 4.05 -10.96 32.02
C SER A 234 5.52 -10.78 32.42
N LYS A 235 5.82 -10.30 33.64
CA LYS A 235 7.16 -9.97 34.15
C LYS A 235 8.10 -11.18 34.03
N ASP A 236 7.63 -12.37 34.39
CA ASP A 236 8.45 -13.59 34.36
C ASP A 236 8.83 -14.01 32.93
N MET A 237 7.91 -13.82 31.97
CA MET A 237 8.19 -14.09 30.56
C MET A 237 9.18 -13.08 29.98
N ALA A 238 8.99 -11.79 30.29
CA ALA A 238 9.90 -10.74 29.86
C ALA A 238 11.31 -10.93 30.46
N ILE A 239 11.43 -11.33 31.73
CA ILE A 239 12.72 -11.68 32.36
C ILE A 239 13.38 -12.90 31.70
N ARG A 240 12.61 -13.95 31.37
CA ARG A 240 13.16 -15.11 30.63
C ARG A 240 13.70 -14.71 29.26
N GLN A 241 12.98 -13.87 28.51
CA GLN A 241 13.45 -13.36 27.21
C GLN A 241 14.67 -12.45 27.37
N LEU A 242 14.69 -11.55 28.36
CA LEU A 242 15.83 -10.69 28.69
C LEU A 242 17.09 -11.52 29.03
N ASN A 243 16.97 -12.57 29.85
CA ASN A 243 18.09 -13.45 30.16
C ASN A 243 18.57 -14.24 28.91
N SER A 244 17.69 -14.57 27.98
CA SER A 244 18.07 -15.16 26.68
C SER A 244 18.81 -14.16 25.79
N LEU A 245 18.31 -12.91 25.72
CA LEU A 245 18.96 -11.80 25.02
C LEU A 245 20.36 -11.52 25.58
N TRP A 246 20.53 -11.56 26.91
CA TRP A 246 21.83 -11.38 27.56
C TRP A 246 22.88 -12.44 27.20
N LYS A 247 22.47 -13.69 26.90
CA LYS A 247 23.40 -14.72 26.37
C LYS A 247 23.95 -14.39 24.98
N ARG A 248 23.25 -13.55 24.20
CA ARG A 248 23.74 -13.02 22.92
C ARG A 248 24.58 -11.76 23.13
N LEU A 249 24.09 -10.81 23.92
CA LEU A 249 24.81 -9.58 24.26
C LEU A 249 26.19 -9.87 24.87
N SER A 250 26.32 -10.90 25.71
CA SER A 250 27.60 -11.30 26.32
C SER A 250 28.61 -11.93 25.35
N ARG A 251 28.22 -12.22 24.10
CA ARG A 251 29.07 -12.83 23.06
C ARG A 251 29.43 -11.86 21.93
N ASP A 252 28.73 -10.73 21.85
CA ASP A 252 28.74 -9.80 20.72
C ASP A 252 28.76 -8.37 21.27
N SER A 253 29.95 -7.79 21.36
CA SER A 253 30.18 -6.47 21.95
C SER A 253 29.64 -5.32 21.10
N GLU A 254 29.63 -5.44 19.77
CA GLU A 254 28.98 -4.45 18.89
C GLU A 254 27.47 -4.45 19.13
N TYR A 255 26.84 -5.63 19.15
CA TYR A 255 25.41 -5.74 19.44
C TYR A 255 25.06 -5.25 20.85
N LEU A 256 25.92 -5.47 21.86
CA LEU A 256 25.74 -4.91 23.21
C LEU A 256 25.85 -3.38 23.25
N SER A 257 26.82 -2.77 22.56
CA SER A 257 26.89 -1.30 22.47
C SER A 257 25.63 -0.75 21.82
N LEU A 258 25.30 -1.21 20.60
CA LEU A 258 24.13 -0.76 19.85
C LEU A 258 22.82 -0.87 20.65
N TYR A 259 22.66 -1.92 21.45
CA TYR A 259 21.47 -2.09 22.30
C TYR A 259 21.45 -1.14 23.50
N THR A 260 22.61 -0.92 24.12
CA THR A 260 22.77 -0.02 25.27
C THR A 260 22.57 1.43 24.84
N ASP A 261 23.16 1.82 23.70
CA ASP A 261 23.05 3.14 23.11
C ASP A 261 21.59 3.42 22.66
N PHE A 262 20.90 2.43 22.09
CA PHE A 262 19.46 2.53 21.80
C PHE A 262 18.62 2.81 23.04
N LEU A 263 18.83 2.08 24.15
CA LEU A 263 18.04 2.28 25.36
C LEU A 263 18.40 3.58 26.09
N ARG A 264 19.67 4.00 26.04
CA ARG A 264 20.10 5.31 26.55
C ARG A 264 19.44 6.44 25.75
N GLU A 265 19.42 6.38 24.42
CA GLU A 265 18.71 7.35 23.57
C GLU A 265 17.21 7.42 23.87
N TYR A 266 16.59 6.30 24.28
CA TYR A 266 15.20 6.29 24.74
C TYR A 266 15.01 6.99 26.09
N GLU A 267 15.94 6.84 27.03
CA GLU A 267 15.91 7.49 28.35
C GLU A 267 16.24 8.99 28.25
N ASP A 268 17.29 9.35 27.52
CA ASP A 268 17.73 10.74 27.27
C ASP A 268 16.65 11.59 26.58
N LEU A 269 15.88 11.00 25.64
CA LEU A 269 14.75 11.66 24.99
C LEU A 269 13.46 11.64 25.83
N GLY A 270 13.49 11.11 27.06
CA GLY A 270 12.32 11.01 27.94
C GLY A 270 11.21 10.07 27.44
N HIS A 271 11.54 9.17 26.50
CA HIS A 271 10.62 8.17 25.93
C HIS A 271 10.53 6.90 26.79
N LEU A 272 11.55 6.68 27.62
CA LEU A 272 11.66 5.58 28.59
C LEU A 272 11.99 6.17 29.96
N GLU A 273 11.39 5.65 31.02
CA GLU A 273 11.63 6.11 32.39
C GLU A 273 11.78 4.92 33.34
N ARG A 274 12.81 4.94 34.20
CA ARG A 274 13.02 3.90 35.21
C ARG A 274 11.91 3.95 36.28
N VAL A 275 11.28 2.81 36.53
CA VAL A 275 10.20 2.69 37.53
C VAL A 275 10.81 2.50 38.92
N VAL A 276 10.39 3.33 39.87
CA VAL A 276 10.63 3.12 41.30
C VAL A 276 9.47 2.29 41.86
N GLU A 277 9.75 1.10 42.43
CA GLU A 277 8.73 0.18 42.95
C GLU A 277 8.14 0.63 44.31
N SER A 278 7.79 1.92 44.47
CA SER A 278 7.23 2.50 45.71
C SER A 278 5.74 2.25 45.90
N SER A 279 4.98 2.09 44.81
CA SER A 279 3.59 1.65 44.82
C SER A 279 3.35 0.67 43.67
N LYS A 280 2.52 -0.36 43.90
CA LYS A 280 2.07 -1.26 42.84
C LYS A 280 0.85 -0.63 42.15
N PRO A 281 0.93 -0.14 40.90
CA PRO A 281 -0.26 0.23 40.13
C PRO A 281 -1.15 -1.01 39.92
N PRO A 282 -2.48 -0.81 39.74
CA PRO A 282 -3.47 -1.88 39.78
C PRO A 282 -3.32 -2.93 38.65
N THR A 283 -2.74 -2.56 37.51
CA THR A 283 -2.40 -3.52 36.45
C THR A 283 -1.09 -3.11 35.77
N GLN A 284 -0.27 -4.09 35.41
CA GLN A 284 1.02 -3.89 34.77
C GLN A 284 1.19 -4.90 33.64
N TYR A 285 1.73 -4.46 32.51
CA TYR A 285 2.13 -5.38 31.45
C TYR A 285 3.57 -5.10 31.01
N TYR A 286 4.40 -6.15 31.03
CA TYR A 286 5.81 -6.14 30.69
C TYR A 286 5.99 -6.68 29.28
N ILE A 287 6.20 -5.77 28.32
CA ILE A 287 6.43 -6.09 26.91
C ILE A 287 7.84 -6.68 26.74
N PRO A 288 7.99 -7.94 26.28
CA PRO A 288 9.29 -8.49 25.95
C PRO A 288 9.87 -7.83 24.69
N HIS A 289 11.19 -7.70 24.60
CA HIS A 289 11.85 -7.01 23.48
C HIS A 289 13.13 -7.72 23.01
N HIS A 290 13.43 -7.59 21.72
CA HIS A 290 14.60 -8.22 21.09
C HIS A 290 15.16 -7.36 19.94
N GLY A 291 16.44 -7.49 19.62
CA GLY A 291 17.11 -6.66 18.62
C GLY A 291 17.26 -7.36 17.27
N VAL A 292 16.75 -6.72 16.21
CA VAL A 292 16.95 -7.13 14.82
C VAL A 292 18.05 -6.26 14.22
N LEU A 293 19.14 -6.90 13.78
CA LEU A 293 20.20 -6.22 13.04
C LEU A 293 19.80 -6.03 11.57
N ARG A 294 20.17 -4.88 11.01
CA ARG A 294 20.01 -4.52 9.59
C ARG A 294 21.35 -3.97 9.10
N PRO A 295 22.32 -4.83 8.73
CA PRO A 295 23.67 -4.38 8.34
C PRO A 295 23.65 -3.45 7.12
N ASP A 296 22.66 -3.59 6.24
CA ASP A 296 22.50 -2.79 5.02
C ASP A 296 21.98 -1.36 5.26
N LYS A 297 21.73 -0.97 6.53
CA LYS A 297 21.24 0.37 6.91
C LYS A 297 22.36 1.21 7.53
N LEU A 298 22.80 2.24 6.80
CA LEU A 298 23.85 3.17 7.22
C LEU A 298 23.56 3.86 8.58
N THR A 299 22.32 4.25 8.85
CA THR A 299 21.97 5.12 10.00
C THR A 299 21.41 4.39 11.23
N THR A 300 20.87 3.17 11.06
CA THR A 300 20.26 2.39 12.17
C THR A 300 20.54 0.90 11.98
N LYS A 301 21.74 0.47 12.36
CA LYS A 301 22.16 -0.94 12.32
C LYS A 301 21.28 -1.86 13.18
N LEU A 302 20.66 -1.34 14.24
CA LEU A 302 19.82 -2.09 15.19
C LEU A 302 18.40 -1.51 15.25
N ARG A 303 17.38 -2.38 15.23
CA ARG A 303 15.99 -2.05 15.60
C ARG A 303 15.52 -2.99 16.70
N VAL A 304 15.22 -2.46 17.89
CA VAL A 304 14.65 -3.22 19.00
C VAL A 304 13.15 -3.37 18.81
N VAL A 305 12.65 -4.59 18.62
CA VAL A 305 11.23 -4.90 18.44
C VAL A 305 10.60 -5.23 19.80
N PHE A 306 9.52 -4.53 20.13
CA PHE A 306 8.69 -4.76 21.31
C PHE A 306 7.52 -5.69 20.94
N ASN A 307 7.30 -6.76 21.72
CA ASN A 307 6.31 -7.80 21.42
C ASN A 307 5.08 -7.70 22.35
N ALA A 308 4.16 -6.80 22.03
CA ALA A 308 2.90 -6.65 22.77
C ALA A 308 1.89 -7.81 22.55
N SER A 309 2.20 -8.76 21.65
CA SER A 309 1.43 -10.01 21.45
C SER A 309 1.93 -11.18 22.32
N SER A 310 2.85 -10.96 23.26
CA SER A 310 3.29 -12.02 24.18
C SER A 310 2.18 -12.39 25.17
N PRO A 311 1.74 -13.66 25.26
CA PRO A 311 0.71 -14.03 26.24
C PRO A 311 1.21 -13.87 27.68
N THR A 312 0.33 -13.41 28.56
CA THR A 312 0.50 -13.45 30.02
C THR A 312 0.19 -14.84 30.58
N THR A 313 0.26 -15.03 31.91
CA THR A 313 -0.21 -16.27 32.56
C THR A 313 -1.70 -16.58 32.35
N THR A 314 -2.54 -15.63 31.92
CA THR A 314 -3.95 -15.90 31.53
C THR A 314 -4.11 -16.28 30.06
N GLY A 315 -3.01 -16.33 29.29
CA GLY A 315 -3.03 -16.56 27.84
C GLY A 315 -3.36 -15.32 27.00
N ILE A 316 -3.85 -14.25 27.63
CA ILE A 316 -4.19 -12.97 26.98
C ILE A 316 -2.94 -12.09 26.90
N SER A 317 -2.72 -11.42 25.77
CA SER A 317 -1.66 -10.42 25.56
C SER A 317 -2.19 -8.98 25.59
N LEU A 318 -1.31 -7.98 25.60
CA LEU A 318 -1.73 -6.56 25.51
C LEU A 318 -2.48 -6.28 24.20
N ASN A 319 -2.01 -6.86 23.09
CA ASN A 319 -2.65 -6.66 21.77
C ASN A 319 -4.06 -7.27 21.66
N ASP A 320 -4.44 -8.20 22.54
CA ASP A 320 -5.79 -8.79 22.57
C ASP A 320 -6.81 -7.93 23.31
N ILE A 321 -6.36 -6.94 24.10
CA ILE A 321 -7.22 -6.00 24.84
C ILE A 321 -7.23 -4.58 24.24
N LEU A 322 -6.42 -4.31 23.22
CA LEU A 322 -6.38 -3.04 22.50
C LEU A 322 -7.35 -3.07 21.31
N MET A 323 -8.20 -2.05 21.21
CA MET A 323 -8.98 -1.79 19.99
C MET A 323 -8.03 -1.22 18.93
N LYS A 324 -8.06 -1.77 17.72
CA LYS A 324 -7.08 -1.44 16.67
C LYS A 324 -7.33 -0.06 16.05
N GLY A 325 -8.59 0.36 16.00
CA GLY A 325 -9.03 1.46 15.13
C GLY A 325 -9.02 1.05 13.66
N ASP A 326 -9.41 1.98 12.79
CA ASP A 326 -9.36 1.79 11.34
C ASP A 326 -8.12 2.49 10.75
N VAL A 327 -7.52 1.88 9.74
CA VAL A 327 -6.30 2.36 9.08
C VAL A 327 -6.45 2.14 7.58
N ILE A 328 -7.15 3.08 6.94
CA ILE A 328 -7.35 3.10 5.49
C ILE A 328 -6.19 3.84 4.83
N GLU A 329 -5.14 3.10 4.47
CA GLU A 329 -4.02 3.61 3.67
C GLU A 329 -4.06 3.06 2.25
N ASP A 330 -4.53 3.88 1.30
CA ASP A 330 -4.48 3.55 -0.13
C ASP A 330 -3.18 4.07 -0.75
N VAL A 331 -2.16 3.21 -0.75
CA VAL A 331 -0.84 3.44 -1.37
C VAL A 331 -0.97 3.85 -2.84
N PHE A 332 -1.94 3.28 -3.57
CA PHE A 332 -2.13 3.60 -4.99
C PHE A 332 -2.65 5.02 -5.16
N GLN A 333 -3.56 5.48 -4.30
CA GLN A 333 -4.01 6.88 -4.28
C GLN A 333 -2.88 7.84 -3.92
N THR A 334 -2.06 7.54 -2.91
CA THR A 334 -0.93 8.40 -2.52
C THR A 334 0.08 8.53 -3.67
N ILE A 335 0.46 7.41 -4.32
CA ILE A 335 1.33 7.43 -5.52
C ILE A 335 0.65 8.17 -6.68
N SER A 336 -0.66 8.01 -6.88
CA SER A 336 -1.40 8.69 -7.96
C SER A 336 -1.52 10.20 -7.74
N ARG A 337 -1.61 10.68 -6.48
CA ARG A 337 -1.51 12.10 -6.15
C ARG A 337 -0.10 12.61 -6.40
N PHE A 338 0.91 11.91 -5.89
CA PHE A 338 2.33 12.21 -6.10
C PHE A 338 2.68 12.44 -7.59
N TRP A 339 2.27 11.55 -8.49
CA TRP A 339 2.51 11.66 -9.94
C TRP A 339 1.84 12.85 -10.65
N ARG A 340 0.94 13.59 -9.99
CA ARG A 340 0.32 14.80 -10.56
C ARG A 340 1.15 16.06 -10.37
N HIS A 341 2.17 16.03 -9.51
CA HIS A 341 2.95 17.21 -9.17
C HIS A 341 4.15 17.38 -10.12
N LYS A 342 4.32 18.60 -10.63
CA LYS A 342 5.50 18.96 -11.43
C LYS A 342 6.77 19.01 -10.58
N PHE A 343 6.64 19.52 -9.34
CA PHE A 343 7.70 19.58 -8.36
C PHE A 343 7.35 18.67 -7.19
N ALA A 344 7.92 17.48 -7.19
CA ALA A 344 7.60 16.40 -6.26
C ALA A 344 8.69 16.26 -5.20
N PHE A 345 8.31 15.91 -3.96
CA PHE A 345 9.24 15.64 -2.88
C PHE A 345 8.76 14.53 -1.95
N THR A 346 9.71 13.89 -1.27
CA THR A 346 9.46 12.95 -0.19
C THR A 346 10.24 13.36 1.05
N THR A 347 9.71 13.08 2.24
CA THR A 347 10.36 13.31 3.53
C THR A 347 9.81 12.35 4.58
N ASP A 348 10.59 12.10 5.63
CA ASP A 348 10.32 11.11 6.67
C ASP A 348 10.15 11.83 8.03
N ILE A 349 9.07 11.53 8.76
CA ILE A 349 8.79 12.07 10.10
C ILE A 349 9.66 11.33 11.12
N HIS A 350 10.70 12.01 11.57
CA HIS A 350 11.72 11.44 12.45
C HIS A 350 11.13 10.90 13.75
N LYS A 351 11.18 9.56 13.87
CA LYS A 351 10.69 8.81 15.04
C LYS A 351 9.19 9.03 15.32
N MET A 352 8.37 9.31 14.29
CA MET A 352 6.92 9.58 14.33
C MET A 352 6.17 9.03 15.56
N TYR A 353 6.06 7.70 15.70
CA TYR A 353 5.43 7.01 16.83
C TYR A 353 5.91 7.51 18.22
N ARG A 354 7.22 7.69 18.39
CA ARG A 354 7.84 8.14 19.65
C ARG A 354 7.54 9.61 19.96
N GLN A 355 7.03 10.39 19.00
CA GLN A 355 6.66 11.79 19.24
C GLN A 355 5.27 11.93 19.90
N ILE A 356 4.46 10.87 19.88
CA ILE A 356 3.13 10.84 20.49
C ILE A 356 3.22 10.20 21.87
N LEU A 357 2.73 10.90 22.90
CA LEU A 357 2.74 10.44 24.29
C LEU A 357 1.52 9.57 24.58
N ILE A 358 1.69 8.59 25.46
CA ILE A 358 0.60 7.76 26.00
C ILE A 358 0.13 8.40 27.30
N ASP A 359 -1.19 8.38 27.56
CA ASP A 359 -1.75 8.91 28.80
C ASP A 359 -1.10 8.27 30.05
N PRO A 360 -0.65 9.07 31.04
CA PRO A 360 0.11 8.57 32.20
C PRO A 360 -0.50 7.37 32.92
N ASP A 361 -1.83 7.32 33.03
CA ASP A 361 -2.53 6.27 33.77
C ASP A 361 -2.43 4.89 33.07
N GLN A 362 -2.03 4.86 31.79
CA GLN A 362 -1.89 3.64 30.98
C GLN A 362 -0.44 3.29 30.64
N GLN A 363 0.55 4.11 31.01
CA GLN A 363 1.97 3.85 30.72
C GLN A 363 2.50 2.57 31.39
N ASP A 364 1.87 2.13 32.49
CA ASP A 364 2.23 0.89 33.18
C ASP A 364 1.78 -0.40 32.45
N LEU A 365 0.96 -0.26 31.40
CA LEU A 365 0.70 -1.33 30.42
C LEU A 365 1.85 -1.47 29.40
N GLN A 366 2.82 -0.55 29.38
CA GLN A 366 3.97 -0.55 28.47
C GLN A 366 5.29 -0.57 29.23
N ARG A 367 5.39 -1.45 30.25
CA ARG A 367 6.65 -1.68 30.96
C ARG A 367 7.59 -2.58 30.14
N ILE A 368 8.89 -2.43 30.37
CA ILE A 368 9.93 -3.35 29.91
C ILE A 368 10.88 -3.68 31.07
N VAL A 369 11.76 -4.66 30.89
CA VAL A 369 12.78 -5.05 31.86
C VAL A 369 14.17 -4.96 31.24
N TRP A 370 15.10 -4.33 31.94
CA TRP A 370 16.48 -4.20 31.48
C TRP A 370 17.48 -4.37 32.63
N LYS A 371 18.72 -4.69 32.27
CA LYS A 371 19.88 -4.76 33.17
C LYS A 371 20.96 -3.85 32.60
N THR A 372 21.67 -3.10 33.44
CA THR A 372 22.81 -2.27 33.01
C THR A 372 24.11 -3.06 32.83
N GLY A 373 24.12 -4.36 33.17
CA GLY A 373 25.25 -5.27 33.01
C GLY A 373 24.86 -6.72 33.28
N PRO A 374 25.73 -7.70 33.00
CA PRO A 374 25.39 -9.13 33.13
C PRO A 374 25.02 -9.53 34.58
N ASN A 375 25.70 -8.93 35.56
CA ASN A 375 25.50 -9.16 36.99
C ASN A 375 24.59 -8.09 37.66
N ALA A 376 24.05 -7.14 36.88
CA ALA A 376 23.16 -6.11 37.43
C ALA A 376 21.76 -6.67 37.70
N GLU A 377 21.09 -6.11 38.71
CA GLU A 377 19.69 -6.40 39.00
C GLU A 377 18.78 -5.99 37.83
N VAL A 378 17.68 -6.72 37.66
CA VAL A 378 16.66 -6.36 36.67
C VAL A 378 15.89 -5.16 37.16
N SER A 379 16.01 -4.03 36.46
CA SER A 379 15.17 -2.85 36.67
C SER A 379 13.98 -2.86 35.71
N ALA A 380 12.83 -2.40 36.21
CA ALA A 380 11.65 -2.12 35.39
C ALA A 380 11.73 -0.68 34.84
N TYR A 381 11.28 -0.50 33.60
CA TYR A 381 11.17 0.80 32.95
C TYR A 381 9.79 0.90 32.29
N ARG A 382 9.22 2.11 32.18
CA ARG A 382 7.96 2.37 31.47
C ARG A 382 8.22 3.15 30.18
N LEU A 383 7.58 2.75 29.10
CA LEU A 383 7.55 3.48 27.84
C LEU A 383 6.44 4.55 27.92
N LYS A 384 6.78 5.77 27.51
CA LYS A 384 5.89 6.95 27.67
C LYS A 384 5.21 7.36 26.38
N THR A 385 5.50 6.68 25.28
CA THR A 385 5.15 7.05 23.91
C THR A 385 4.49 5.90 23.17
N VAL A 386 3.76 6.19 22.10
CA VAL A 386 3.24 5.15 21.20
C VAL A 386 4.41 4.30 20.70
N THR A 387 4.35 3.01 20.97
CA THR A 387 5.44 2.07 20.68
C THR A 387 5.02 1.08 19.59
N TYR A 388 5.87 0.92 18.58
CA TYR A 388 5.62 -0.04 17.50
C TYR A 388 5.66 -1.48 18.01
N GLY A 389 4.72 -2.30 17.54
CA GLY A 389 4.45 -3.65 18.05
C GLY A 389 3.12 -3.74 18.81
N MET A 390 2.55 -2.61 19.22
CA MET A 390 1.14 -2.53 19.63
C MET A 390 0.21 -2.55 18.41
N SER A 391 -0.95 -3.20 18.53
CA SER A 391 -1.92 -3.39 17.44
C SER A 391 -2.60 -2.09 16.99
N ASN A 392 -2.72 -1.10 17.88
CA ASN A 392 -3.35 0.20 17.64
C ASN A 392 -2.36 1.34 17.36
N ALA A 393 -1.06 1.09 17.41
CA ALA A 393 -0.03 2.12 17.20
C ALA A 393 -0.13 2.84 15.84
N PRO A 394 -0.47 2.17 14.72
CA PRO A 394 -0.67 2.86 13.44
C PRO A 394 -1.85 3.83 13.47
N PHE A 395 -3.03 3.38 13.95
CA PHE A 395 -4.22 4.23 14.09
C PHE A 395 -3.92 5.46 14.96
N LEU A 396 -3.39 5.27 16.17
CA LEU A 396 -3.06 6.37 17.08
C LEU A 396 -2.08 7.38 16.44
N SER A 397 -1.18 6.93 15.57
CA SER A 397 -0.16 7.78 14.96
C SER A 397 -0.68 8.56 13.77
N ILE A 398 -1.41 7.90 12.86
CA ILE A 398 -2.06 8.54 11.71
C ILE A 398 -3.14 9.51 12.19
N ARG A 399 -3.97 9.09 13.16
CA ARG A 399 -5.07 9.91 13.68
C ARG A 399 -4.60 11.16 14.43
N ALA A 400 -3.42 11.10 15.07
CA ALA A 400 -2.77 12.28 15.66
C ALA A 400 -2.24 13.27 14.60
N LEU A 401 -1.73 12.79 13.45
CA LEU A 401 -1.39 13.67 12.33
C LEU A 401 -2.62 14.29 11.66
N GLN A 402 -3.71 13.54 11.54
CA GLN A 402 -4.99 14.07 11.08
C GLN A 402 -5.55 15.12 12.06
N GLN A 403 -5.36 14.92 13.37
CA GLN A 403 -5.72 15.93 14.36
C GLN A 403 -4.87 17.20 14.24
N LEU A 404 -3.54 17.06 14.05
CA LEU A 404 -2.66 18.19 13.77
C LEU A 404 -3.09 18.97 12.53
N ALA A 405 -3.49 18.25 11.48
CA ALA A 405 -3.94 18.85 10.24
C ALA A 405 -5.21 19.71 10.43
N GLU A 406 -6.17 19.28 11.26
CA GLU A 406 -7.36 20.09 11.56
C GLU A 406 -7.04 21.23 12.54
N ASP A 407 -6.31 20.97 13.63
CA ASP A 407 -5.94 21.96 14.65
C ASP A 407 -5.18 23.16 14.05
N GLU A 408 -4.25 22.90 13.13
CA GLU A 408 -3.36 23.91 12.54
C GLU A 408 -3.83 24.42 11.16
N LYS A 409 -4.97 23.95 10.65
CA LYS A 409 -5.52 24.24 9.29
C LYS A 409 -5.60 25.71 8.94
N SER A 410 -5.94 26.55 9.92
CA SER A 410 -6.03 28.00 9.76
C SER A 410 -4.67 28.68 9.57
N ARG A 411 -3.59 28.07 10.07
CA ARG A 411 -2.21 28.60 10.02
C ARG A 411 -1.40 27.99 8.87
N PHE A 412 -1.59 26.69 8.62
CA PHE A 412 -0.77 25.91 7.69
C PHE A 412 -1.63 25.12 6.68
N PRO A 413 -2.52 25.76 5.90
CA PRO A 413 -3.53 25.08 5.08
C PRO A 413 -2.95 24.12 4.04
N LEU A 414 -1.77 24.39 3.47
CA LEU A 414 -1.13 23.49 2.49
C LEU A 414 -0.60 22.23 3.19
N ALA A 415 -0.02 22.38 4.39
CA ALA A 415 0.44 21.25 5.18
C ALA A 415 -0.72 20.36 5.62
N SER A 416 -1.86 20.96 6.00
CA SER A 416 -3.03 20.21 6.44
C SER A 416 -3.60 19.30 5.35
N GLU A 417 -3.71 19.73 4.08
CA GLU A 417 -4.15 18.82 3.02
C GLU A 417 -3.17 17.64 2.82
N VAL A 418 -1.86 17.90 2.89
CA VAL A 418 -0.82 16.87 2.76
C VAL A 418 -0.80 15.90 3.94
N LEU A 419 -1.01 16.38 5.17
CA LEU A 419 -1.10 15.54 6.36
C LEU A 419 -2.38 14.68 6.39
N LEU A 420 -3.46 15.12 5.73
CA LEU A 420 -4.70 14.34 5.60
C LEU A 420 -4.67 13.30 4.48
N HIS A 421 -3.89 13.51 3.41
CA HIS A 421 -4.03 12.74 2.17
C HIS A 421 -2.72 12.16 1.60
N ASP A 422 -1.57 12.77 1.86
CA ASP A 422 -0.29 12.40 1.22
C ASP A 422 0.75 11.87 2.22
N THR A 423 0.30 11.52 3.42
CA THR A 423 1.10 10.82 4.43
C THR A 423 0.76 9.33 4.41
N TYR A 424 1.79 8.49 4.52
CA TYR A 424 1.70 7.04 4.67
C TYR A 424 2.66 6.64 5.81
N MET A 425 2.11 6.24 6.94
CA MET A 425 2.88 5.98 8.17
C MET A 425 3.85 7.14 8.50
N ASP A 426 5.16 6.92 8.43
CA ASP A 426 6.23 7.89 8.64
C ASP A 426 6.70 8.63 7.37
N ASP A 427 6.30 8.20 6.17
CA ASP A 427 6.65 8.83 4.89
C ASP A 427 5.59 9.88 4.46
N ILE A 428 6.02 11.09 4.11
CA ILE A 428 5.21 12.09 3.39
C ILE A 428 5.67 12.10 1.93
N VAL A 429 4.72 11.96 1.00
CA VAL A 429 4.97 11.75 -0.44
C VAL A 429 4.05 12.67 -1.25
N SER A 430 4.48 13.90 -1.53
CA SER A 430 3.63 14.97 -2.06
C SER A 430 4.39 15.91 -3.02
N GLY A 431 3.81 17.05 -3.39
CA GLY A 431 4.43 18.04 -4.25
C GLY A 431 3.55 19.25 -4.56
N ALA A 432 3.95 20.02 -5.58
CA ALA A 432 3.24 21.22 -6.04
C ALA A 432 3.35 21.42 -7.57
N PRO A 433 2.48 22.26 -8.17
CA PRO A 433 2.59 22.62 -9.59
C PRO A 433 3.75 23.58 -9.90
N ASP A 434 4.24 24.32 -8.90
CA ASP A 434 5.30 25.34 -9.03
C ASP A 434 6.25 25.36 -7.81
N LEU A 435 7.42 26.00 -7.97
CA LEU A 435 8.47 26.06 -6.95
C LEU A 435 8.14 26.94 -5.73
N ASP A 436 7.33 27.99 -5.88
CA ASP A 436 6.98 28.87 -4.75
C ASP A 436 6.01 28.13 -3.82
N THR A 437 4.96 27.55 -4.40
CA THR A 437 4.01 26.70 -3.69
C THR A 437 4.71 25.51 -3.04
N ALA A 438 5.67 24.85 -3.73
CA ALA A 438 6.46 23.77 -3.14
C ALA A 438 7.27 24.22 -1.90
N ARG A 439 8.00 25.34 -1.98
CA ARG A 439 8.79 25.87 -0.85
C ARG A 439 7.90 26.28 0.33
N ARG A 440 6.76 26.91 0.03
CA ARG A 440 5.76 27.29 1.05
C ARG A 440 5.17 26.06 1.73
N LEU A 441 4.83 25.02 0.97
CA LEU A 441 4.37 23.74 1.50
C LEU A 441 5.45 23.07 2.38
N GLN A 442 6.72 23.03 1.94
CA GLN A 442 7.82 22.51 2.75
C GLN A 442 7.97 23.25 4.10
N SER A 443 7.87 24.59 4.10
CA SER A 443 7.92 25.34 5.38
C SER A 443 6.69 25.06 6.22
N GLN A 444 5.48 25.13 5.67
CA GLN A 444 4.26 24.85 6.41
C GLN A 444 4.28 23.46 7.04
N LEU A 445 4.76 22.42 6.34
CA LEU A 445 4.90 21.06 6.88
C LEU A 445 5.86 21.02 8.07
N ARG A 446 7.05 21.61 7.90
CA ARG A 446 8.05 21.71 8.98
C ARG A 446 7.51 22.45 10.19
N ASP A 447 6.84 23.59 9.98
CA ASP A 447 6.38 24.48 11.05
C ASP A 447 5.15 23.90 11.77
N ALA A 448 4.25 23.21 11.04
CA ALA A 448 3.14 22.45 11.59
C ALA A 448 3.62 21.28 12.46
N LEU A 449 4.48 20.40 11.94
CA LEU A 449 5.01 19.25 12.68
C LEU A 449 5.86 19.68 13.89
N LYS A 450 6.67 20.73 13.74
CA LYS A 450 7.44 21.31 14.84
C LYS A 450 6.53 21.83 15.97
N SER A 451 5.31 22.28 15.66
CA SER A 451 4.34 22.71 16.67
C SER A 451 3.81 21.58 17.57
N CYS A 452 4.03 20.31 17.20
CA CYS A 452 3.74 19.14 18.04
C CYS A 452 4.98 18.31 18.41
N GLY A 453 6.18 18.89 18.30
CA GLY A 453 7.45 18.25 18.63
C GLY A 453 7.96 17.25 17.60
N MET A 454 7.32 17.13 16.44
CA MET A 454 7.78 16.27 15.34
C MET A 454 8.77 17.01 14.44
N THR A 455 9.76 16.30 13.90
CA THR A 455 10.74 16.87 12.95
C THR A 455 10.81 16.06 11.66
N LEU A 456 11.07 16.74 10.55
CA LEU A 456 11.16 16.15 9.21
C LEU A 456 12.62 15.95 8.81
N HIS A 457 12.93 14.81 8.19
CA HIS A 457 14.26 14.51 7.67
C HIS A 457 14.22 13.73 6.35
N LYS A 458 15.40 13.36 5.83
CA LYS A 458 15.58 12.60 4.57
C LYS A 458 14.87 13.22 3.35
N TRP A 459 14.82 14.54 3.26
CA TRP A 459 14.22 15.25 2.13
C TRP A 459 14.83 14.78 0.80
N SER A 460 13.96 14.45 -0.16
CA SER A 460 14.32 14.07 -1.54
C SER A 460 13.35 14.76 -2.50
N SER A 461 13.80 15.17 -3.69
CA SER A 461 12.96 15.92 -4.65
C SER A 461 13.47 15.79 -6.08
N ASN A 462 12.57 15.93 -7.06
CA ASN A 462 12.92 16.00 -8.47
C ASN A 462 13.55 17.34 -8.89
N SER A 463 13.49 18.40 -8.05
CA SER A 463 14.26 19.65 -8.26
C SER A 463 15.35 19.85 -7.19
N PRO A 464 16.62 20.09 -7.60
CA PRO A 464 17.69 20.53 -6.69
C PRO A 464 17.36 21.81 -5.91
N GLU A 465 16.51 22.68 -6.48
CA GLU A 465 16.18 24.00 -5.95
C GLU A 465 15.23 23.93 -4.74
N LEU A 466 14.64 22.76 -4.49
CA LEU A 466 13.83 22.43 -3.31
C LEU A 466 14.63 21.71 -2.22
N LEU A 467 15.73 21.05 -2.59
CA LEU A 467 16.68 20.47 -1.64
C LEU A 467 17.54 21.57 -1.02
N ASN A 468 17.97 22.54 -1.83
CA ASN A 468 18.82 23.63 -1.34
C ASN A 468 18.08 24.63 -0.43
N SER A 469 16.76 24.83 -0.60
CA SER A 469 15.98 25.71 0.27
C SER A 469 15.71 25.15 1.68
N SER A 470 15.90 23.85 1.90
CA SER A 470 15.75 23.21 3.21
C SER A 470 17.06 23.09 4.00
N LEU A 471 18.22 23.47 3.43
CA LEU A 471 19.55 23.31 4.03
C LEU A 471 19.92 24.29 5.17
N SER A 472 19.05 25.22 5.55
CA SER A 472 19.27 26.06 6.74
C SER A 472 18.73 25.39 8.02
N THR A 473 19.56 24.54 8.65
CA THR A 473 19.98 24.58 10.09
C THR A 473 20.45 23.20 10.61
N ASP A 474 19.92 22.08 10.09
CA ASP A 474 20.22 20.73 10.62
C ASP A 474 21.26 19.96 9.76
N VAL A 475 22.52 19.95 10.23
CA VAL A 475 23.70 19.49 9.47
C VAL A 475 23.96 17.97 9.52
N GLU A 476 23.19 17.19 10.29
CA GLU A 476 23.52 15.78 10.55
C GLU A 476 23.09 14.75 9.47
N HIS A 477 22.32 15.15 8.45
CA HIS A 477 21.78 14.19 7.47
C HIS A 477 22.20 14.53 6.04
N SER A 478 23.33 13.97 5.65
CA SER A 478 23.92 14.09 4.32
C SER A 478 22.93 13.74 3.21
N PHE A 479 22.59 14.74 2.40
CA PHE A 479 22.00 14.52 1.09
C PHE A 479 23.02 13.77 0.23
N SER A 480 22.65 12.58 -0.22
CA SER A 480 23.45 11.87 -1.20
C SER A 480 23.21 12.50 -2.58
N VAL A 481 24.03 13.49 -2.93
CA VAL A 481 24.09 14.09 -4.28
C VAL A 481 24.80 13.12 -5.22
N ASP A 482 24.19 11.95 -5.41
CA ASP A 482 24.65 10.91 -6.29
C ASP A 482 23.55 10.65 -7.32
N THR A 483 23.86 10.87 -8.59
CA THR A 483 22.86 10.97 -9.68
C THR A 483 22.12 9.67 -9.99
N ASP A 484 22.52 8.56 -9.37
CA ASP A 484 21.92 7.23 -9.54
C ASP A 484 21.15 6.71 -8.31
N LEU A 485 21.14 7.43 -7.18
CA LEU A 485 20.52 6.93 -5.96
C LEU A 485 18.99 6.94 -6.02
N SER A 486 18.43 5.72 -6.05
CA SER A 486 16.99 5.51 -5.94
C SER A 486 16.55 5.54 -4.48
N VAL A 487 15.63 6.45 -4.15
CA VAL A 487 14.98 6.52 -2.83
C VAL A 487 13.90 5.45 -2.77
N LYS A 488 13.95 4.58 -1.75
CA LYS A 488 12.84 3.64 -1.50
C LYS A 488 11.68 4.40 -0.87
N THR A 489 10.59 4.51 -1.61
CA THR A 489 9.35 5.21 -1.26
C THR A 489 8.20 4.22 -1.41
N LEU A 490 7.44 3.95 -0.35
CA LEU A 490 6.26 3.07 -0.40
C LEU A 490 6.53 1.65 -0.97
N GLY A 491 7.75 1.13 -0.76
CA GLY A 491 8.19 -0.18 -1.25
C GLY A 491 8.75 -0.20 -2.69
N ILE A 492 8.67 0.91 -3.43
CA ILE A 492 9.21 1.06 -4.79
C ILE A 492 10.44 1.99 -4.75
N SER A 493 11.39 1.83 -5.67
CA SER A 493 12.55 2.72 -5.79
C SER A 493 12.23 3.89 -6.74
N TRP A 494 12.24 5.14 -6.28
CA TRP A 494 12.10 6.36 -7.11
C TRP A 494 13.47 6.98 -7.37
N LYS A 495 13.81 7.31 -8.62
CA LYS A 495 14.97 8.12 -8.99
C LYS A 495 14.51 9.58 -9.15
N PRO A 496 14.82 10.49 -8.20
CA PRO A 496 14.20 11.82 -8.17
C PRO A 496 14.54 12.67 -9.41
N PHE A 497 15.82 12.78 -9.77
CA PHE A 497 16.27 13.61 -10.90
C PHE A 497 15.77 13.16 -12.28
N GLN A 498 15.42 11.87 -12.42
CA GLN A 498 14.88 11.31 -13.67
C GLN A 498 13.34 11.24 -13.65
N ASP A 499 12.74 11.54 -12.50
CA ASP A 499 11.35 11.33 -12.12
C ASP A 499 10.78 9.97 -12.57
N ARG A 500 11.46 8.89 -12.18
CA ARG A 500 11.13 7.52 -12.60
C ARG A 500 11.11 6.55 -11.44
N PHE A 501 10.09 5.71 -11.41
CA PHE A 501 10.04 4.54 -10.53
C PHE A 501 10.76 3.36 -11.17
N VAL A 502 11.44 2.58 -10.35
CA VAL A 502 12.36 1.49 -10.71
C VAL A 502 12.05 0.29 -9.82
N PHE A 503 12.03 -0.89 -10.41
CA PHE A 503 11.84 -2.16 -9.70
C PHE A 503 13.13 -2.98 -9.83
N LYS A 504 13.68 -3.43 -8.71
CA LYS A 504 14.79 -4.39 -8.72
C LYS A 504 14.22 -5.81 -8.79
N VAL A 505 14.24 -6.40 -9.97
CA VAL A 505 13.94 -7.82 -10.17
C VAL A 505 15.24 -8.60 -9.92
N SER A 506 15.23 -9.48 -8.92
CA SER A 506 16.21 -10.57 -8.84
C SER A 506 15.73 -11.68 -9.76
N ILE A 507 16.60 -12.16 -10.63
CA ILE A 507 16.38 -13.33 -11.52
C ILE A 507 17.12 -14.52 -10.91
#